data_AF-A0AAW0DSG9-F1
#
_entry.id   AF-A0AAW0DSG9-F1
#
_cell.length_a   1.000
_cell.length_b   1.000
_cell.length_c   1.000
_cell.angle_alpha   90.00
_cell.angle_beta   90.00
_cell.angle_gamma   90.00
#
_symmetry.space_group_name_H-M   'P 1'
#
loop_
_entity.id
_entity.type
_entity.pdbx_description
1 polymer ?
#
loop_
_entity_poly.entity_id
_entity_poly.type
_entity_poly.pdbx_seq_one_letter_code
_entity_poly.pdbx_strand_id
1 'polypeptide(L)'
;MSKDASFAFIPAKPSDKRSPCPALNTLANHGYLPRDGTQVTFTQLLRTIKAVYNLSFPLALLLTLAGFLTCARLSITRPTSKAELSSTFDPLPWLSVSWTLNLSDLSARGWNKIAHDASLVHPSGVPSHAPDPALVSDLLASAHRAEPHGLTLDALAAIHARRERGIAQPLSSFHEQIAQGESALAWLVLQNPSTGAIDEDTLRRWFGEERLPEGWWESRRPVVPVGLTLSRRTAEQVQRLAH
;
A
#
# COMPACT_ATOMS: atom_id res chain seq x y z
N MET A 1 -1.10 -1.83 18.29
CA MET A 1 -1.80 -0.75 17.56
C MET A 1 -3.29 -1.00 17.71
N SER A 2 -4.07 0.06 17.91
CA SER A 2 -5.52 -0.01 18.19
C SER A 2 -6.22 1.19 17.54
N LYS A 3 -7.56 1.23 17.68
CA LYS A 3 -8.43 2.36 17.33
C LYS A 3 -8.36 3.49 18.36
N ASP A 4 -7.15 3.87 18.77
CA ASP A 4 -6.97 5.01 19.68
C ASP A 4 -7.35 6.32 18.97
N ALA A 5 -7.86 7.32 19.70
CA ALA A 5 -8.20 8.64 19.17
C ALA A 5 -7.00 9.35 18.52
N SER A 6 -5.78 9.07 18.98
CA SER A 6 -4.54 9.52 18.34
C SER A 6 -4.40 9.07 16.87
N PHE A 7 -5.08 7.99 16.49
CA PHE A 7 -5.13 7.47 15.12
C PHE A 7 -6.37 7.91 14.32
N ALA A 8 -7.03 9.00 14.74
CA ALA A 8 -8.11 9.60 13.97
C ALA A 8 -7.65 9.98 12.55
N PHE A 9 -8.55 9.85 11.58
CA PHE A 9 -8.29 10.25 10.20
C PHE A 9 -8.09 11.76 10.12
N ILE A 10 -7.02 12.17 9.46
CA ILE A 10 -6.75 13.56 9.07
C ILE A 10 -6.29 13.52 7.62
N PRO A 11 -6.96 14.23 6.69
CA PRO A 11 -6.53 14.25 5.30
C PRO A 11 -5.13 14.87 5.16
N ALA A 12 -4.38 14.39 4.17
CA ALA A 12 -3.06 14.91 3.87
C ALA A 12 -3.10 16.39 3.52
N LYS A 13 -2.13 17.16 4.04
CA LYS A 13 -1.91 18.54 3.59
C LYS A 13 -1.08 18.53 2.30
N PRO A 14 -1.12 19.61 1.49
CA PRO A 14 -0.28 19.71 0.30
C PRO A 14 1.23 19.56 0.54
N SER A 15 1.71 19.85 1.75
CA SER A 15 3.11 19.68 2.15
C SER A 15 3.50 18.23 2.45
N ASP A 16 2.53 17.39 2.79
CA ASP A 16 2.76 16.03 3.28
C ASP A 16 3.13 15.12 2.11
N LYS A 17 4.07 14.20 2.34
CA LYS A 17 4.49 13.22 1.35
C LYS A 17 3.56 12.03 1.34
N ARG A 18 3.10 11.65 0.15
CA ARG A 18 2.27 10.46 -0.09
C ARG A 18 2.87 9.63 -1.21
N SER A 19 2.45 8.38 -1.29
CA SER A 19 2.98 7.33 -2.16
C SER A 19 1.97 6.99 -3.27
N PRO A 20 2.29 6.12 -4.24
CA PRO A 20 1.30 5.58 -5.16
C PRO A 20 0.55 4.38 -4.54
N CYS A 21 0.66 4.18 -3.23
CA CYS A 21 0.06 3.06 -2.49
C CYS A 21 -1.02 3.57 -1.54
N PRO A 22 -2.31 3.31 -1.82
CA PRO A 22 -3.41 3.75 -0.96
C PRO A 22 -3.28 3.24 0.48
N ALA A 23 -2.72 2.03 0.67
CA ALA A 23 -2.49 1.44 1.98
C ALA A 23 -1.55 2.33 2.84
N LEU A 24 -0.40 2.73 2.31
CA LEU A 24 0.57 3.51 3.07
C LEU A 24 0.07 4.93 3.32
N ASN A 25 -0.63 5.51 2.35
CA ASN A 25 -1.23 6.82 2.49
C ASN A 25 -2.32 6.81 3.57
N THR A 26 -3.14 5.75 3.61
CA THR A 26 -4.11 5.52 4.69
C THR A 26 -3.44 5.45 6.05
N LEU A 27 -2.33 4.72 6.17
CA LEU A 27 -1.59 4.65 7.43
C LEU A 27 -1.03 6.01 7.88
N ALA A 28 -0.55 6.84 6.96
CA ALA A 28 -0.09 8.20 7.26
C ALA A 28 -1.26 9.15 7.60
N ASN A 29 -2.38 9.08 6.87
CA ASN A 29 -3.60 9.85 7.16
C ASN A 29 -4.23 9.49 8.52
N HIS A 30 -3.99 8.28 9.01
CA HIS A 30 -4.37 7.86 10.35
C HIS A 30 -3.25 8.04 11.38
N GLY A 31 -2.04 8.45 11.02
CA GLY A 31 -0.93 8.64 11.97
C GLY A 31 -0.29 7.35 12.49
N TYR A 32 -0.58 6.19 11.88
CA TYR A 32 0.16 4.95 12.14
C TYR A 32 1.59 5.01 11.57
N LEU A 33 1.74 5.71 10.45
CA LEU A 33 3.01 6.23 9.96
C LEU A 33 3.08 7.75 10.23
N PRO A 34 4.26 8.38 10.16
CA PRO A 34 4.38 9.83 10.28
C PRO A 34 3.42 10.52 9.30
N ARG A 35 2.60 11.46 9.81
CA ARG A 35 1.52 12.09 9.03
C ARG A 35 2.04 12.92 7.85
N ASP A 36 3.24 13.48 8.01
CA ASP A 36 3.98 14.17 6.96
C ASP A 36 4.57 13.20 5.91
N GLY A 37 4.52 11.89 6.15
CA GLY A 37 5.00 10.84 5.26
C GLY A 37 6.52 10.82 5.08
N THR A 38 7.29 11.41 5.99
CA THR A 38 8.75 11.46 5.90
C THR A 38 9.43 10.52 6.90
N GLN A 39 10.67 10.16 6.61
CA GLN A 39 11.56 9.42 7.51
C GLN A 39 10.97 8.14 8.11
N VAL A 40 10.16 7.41 7.34
CA VAL A 40 9.60 6.12 7.77
C VAL A 40 10.73 5.12 7.94
N THR A 41 10.86 4.53 9.13
CA THR A 41 11.88 3.51 9.41
C THR A 41 11.41 2.11 9.00
N PHE A 42 12.36 1.22 8.70
CA PHE A 42 12.05 -0.16 8.30
C PHE A 42 11.17 -0.87 9.33
N THR A 43 11.56 -0.79 10.60
CA THR A 43 10.85 -1.42 11.70
C THR A 43 9.45 -0.83 11.91
N GLN A 44 9.30 0.49 11.73
CA GLN A 44 8.00 1.14 11.83
C GLN A 44 7.06 0.65 10.72
N LEU A 45 7.52 0.64 9.46
CA LEU A 45 6.69 0.16 8.35
C LEU A 45 6.30 -1.30 8.54
N LEU A 46 7.27 -2.17 8.82
CA LEU A 46 7.05 -3.61 9.03
C LEU A 46 6.04 -3.88 10.15
N ARG A 47 6.20 -3.24 11.32
CA ARG A 47 5.26 -3.42 12.44
C ARG A 47 3.87 -2.89 12.11
N THR A 48 3.79 -1.77 11.38
CA THR A 48 2.53 -1.10 11.08
C THR A 48 1.67 -1.89 10.12
N ILE A 49 2.21 -2.32 8.97
CA ILE A 49 1.42 -3.07 7.97
C ILE A 49 0.98 -4.43 8.53
N LYS A 50 1.81 -5.08 9.36
CA LYS A 50 1.41 -6.29 10.10
C LYS A 50 0.25 -6.01 11.03
N ALA A 51 0.33 -4.95 11.83
CA ALA A 51 -0.67 -4.71 12.87
C ALA A 51 -2.00 -4.20 12.33
N VAL A 52 -1.97 -3.29 11.35
CA VAL A 52 -3.18 -2.63 10.83
C VAL A 52 -3.90 -3.48 9.78
N TYR A 53 -3.16 -4.06 8.83
CA TYR A 53 -3.73 -4.89 7.75
C TYR A 53 -3.70 -6.40 8.04
N ASN A 54 -3.24 -6.78 9.24
CA ASN A 54 -3.07 -8.18 9.66
C ASN A 54 -2.23 -9.00 8.67
N LEU A 55 -1.13 -8.44 8.16
CA LEU A 55 -0.24 -9.19 7.28
C LEU A 55 0.64 -10.15 8.09
N SER A 56 0.85 -11.36 7.55
CA SER A 56 1.84 -12.29 8.10
C SER A 56 3.24 -11.67 8.10
N PHE A 57 4.11 -12.11 9.03
CA PHE A 57 5.48 -11.60 9.08
C PHE A 57 6.27 -11.80 7.77
N PRO A 58 6.25 -12.99 7.13
CA PRO A 58 7.00 -13.18 5.89
C PRO A 58 6.55 -12.24 4.76
N LEU A 59 5.23 -12.06 4.59
CA LEU A 59 4.69 -11.16 3.59
C LEU A 59 5.07 -9.70 3.88
N ALA A 60 4.86 -9.25 5.12
CA ALA A 60 5.19 -7.89 5.52
C ALA A 60 6.69 -7.59 5.40
N LEU A 61 7.55 -8.56 5.74
CA LEU A 61 8.99 -8.45 5.59
C LEU A 61 9.37 -8.29 4.11
N LEU A 62 8.81 -9.11 3.23
CA LEU A 62 9.05 -9.03 1.79
C LEU A 62 8.66 -7.65 1.23
N LEU A 63 7.45 -7.19 1.53
CA LEU A 63 6.94 -5.89 1.05
C LEU A 63 7.77 -4.72 1.58
N THR A 64 8.13 -4.75 2.87
CA THR A 64 8.97 -3.72 3.49
C THR A 64 10.36 -3.72 2.85
N LEU A 65 10.97 -4.89 2.68
CA LEU A 65 12.29 -5.01 2.07
C LEU A 65 12.30 -4.53 0.62
N ALA A 66 11.28 -4.88 -0.17
CA ALA A 66 11.16 -4.40 -1.54
C ALA A 66 11.08 -2.86 -1.60
N GLY A 67 10.23 -2.23 -0.79
CA GLY A 67 10.12 -0.77 -0.73
C GLY A 67 11.43 -0.10 -0.31
N PHE A 68 12.12 -0.66 0.69
CA PHE A 68 13.35 -0.09 1.20
C PHE A 68 14.55 -0.27 0.26
N LEU A 69 14.72 -1.45 -0.33
CA LEU A 69 15.82 -1.68 -1.30
C LEU A 69 15.67 -0.85 -2.57
N THR A 70 14.43 -0.55 -2.98
CA THR A 70 14.18 0.17 -4.23
C THR A 70 14.11 1.69 -4.03
N CYS A 71 13.65 2.18 -2.87
CA CYS A 71 13.30 3.59 -2.68
C CYS A 71 13.85 4.26 -1.41
N ALA A 72 14.33 3.52 -0.40
CA ALA A 72 14.81 4.16 0.83
C ALA A 72 16.20 4.78 0.66
N ARG A 73 16.47 5.81 1.46
CA ARG A 73 17.76 6.52 1.50
C ARG A 73 18.55 6.08 2.72
N LEU A 74 19.80 5.72 2.50
CA LEU A 74 20.78 5.54 3.57
C LEU A 74 21.43 6.90 3.86
N SER A 75 21.31 7.37 5.09
CA SER A 75 21.96 8.58 5.57
C SER A 75 22.93 8.23 6.68
N ILE A 76 24.13 8.80 6.61
CA ILE A 76 25.16 8.66 7.62
C ILE A 76 25.49 10.07 8.10
N THR A 77 25.15 10.39 9.34
CA THR A 77 25.37 11.72 9.94
C THR A 77 26.25 11.61 11.18
N ARG A 78 26.86 12.73 11.58
CA ARG A 78 27.47 12.84 12.91
C ARG A 78 26.37 13.20 13.91
N PRO A 79 26.29 12.52 15.07
CA PRO A 79 25.31 12.87 16.10
C PRO A 79 25.55 14.31 16.56
N THR A 80 24.47 15.09 16.61
CA THR A 80 24.53 16.54 16.91
C THR A 80 24.13 16.85 18.35
N SER A 81 23.62 15.85 19.09
CA SER A 81 23.20 16.01 20.47
C SER A 81 23.64 14.84 21.35
N LYS A 82 23.81 15.11 22.65
CA LYS A 82 24.12 14.07 23.67
C LYS A 82 22.99 13.04 23.83
N ALA A 83 21.75 13.37 23.43
CA ALA A 83 20.62 12.45 23.51
C ALA A 83 20.72 11.30 22.50
N GLU A 84 21.34 11.52 21.34
CA GLU A 84 21.60 10.49 20.32
C GLU A 84 22.75 9.54 20.73
N LEU A 85 23.62 9.94 21.65
CA LEU A 85 24.71 9.11 22.19
C LEU A 85 24.26 8.05 23.21
N SER A 86 22.97 8.02 23.57
CA SER A 86 22.47 7.28 24.73
C SER A 86 21.98 5.85 24.45
N SER A 87 21.97 5.37 23.20
CA SER A 87 21.61 3.97 22.95
C SER A 87 22.79 3.05 23.30
N THR A 88 22.65 2.37 24.43
CA THR A 88 23.52 1.30 24.94
C THR A 88 24.03 0.36 23.83
N PHE A 89 25.35 0.20 23.76
CA PHE A 89 26.12 -0.65 22.83
C PHE A 89 26.01 -0.28 21.34
N ASP A 90 26.40 0.94 21.00
CA ASP A 90 26.69 1.31 19.61
C ASP A 90 28.21 1.21 19.34
N PRO A 91 28.70 0.34 18.44
CA PRO A 91 30.14 0.19 18.17
C PRO A 91 30.75 1.41 17.46
N LEU A 92 29.92 2.30 16.90
CA LEU A 92 30.34 3.52 16.21
C LEU A 92 29.56 4.73 16.76
N PRO A 93 29.75 5.14 18.03
CA PRO A 93 28.94 6.18 18.69
C PRO A 93 29.14 7.59 18.12
N TRP A 94 30.05 7.73 17.15
CA TRP A 94 30.33 8.97 16.40
C TRP A 94 29.62 9.01 15.04
N LEU A 95 28.86 7.96 14.69
CA LEU A 95 28.02 7.87 13.49
C LEU A 95 26.59 7.54 13.86
N SER A 96 25.65 8.26 13.25
CA SER A 96 24.24 7.87 13.19
C SER A 96 23.95 7.37 11.78
N VAL A 97 23.63 6.08 11.65
CA VAL A 97 23.22 5.47 10.38
C VAL A 97 21.71 5.32 10.38
N SER A 98 21.03 6.00 9.47
CA SER A 98 19.58 5.89 9.30
C SER A 98 19.24 5.39 7.90
N TRP A 99 18.37 4.38 7.85
CA TRP A 99 17.78 3.90 6.62
C TRP A 99 16.29 4.20 6.66
N THR A 100 15.88 5.20 5.87
CA THR A 100 14.53 5.74 5.95
C THR A 100 13.91 5.94 4.57
N LEU A 101 12.59 5.87 4.53
CA LEU A 101 11.80 6.01 3.33
C LEU A 101 10.87 7.22 3.48
N ASN A 102 10.86 8.13 2.50
CA ASN A 102 9.72 9.05 2.37
C ASN A 102 8.69 8.41 1.45
N LEU A 103 7.41 8.56 1.77
CA LEU A 103 6.33 7.94 0.99
C LEU A 103 6.37 8.35 -0.49
N SER A 104 6.74 9.60 -0.79
CA SER A 104 6.86 10.09 -2.17
C SER A 104 7.97 9.42 -2.97
N ASP A 105 8.99 8.85 -2.33
CA ASP A 105 10.09 8.18 -3.03
C ASP A 105 9.62 6.87 -3.70
N LEU A 106 8.49 6.30 -3.25
CA LEU A 106 7.86 5.12 -3.86
C LEU A 106 7.23 5.39 -5.24
N SER A 107 6.99 6.66 -5.59
CA SER A 107 6.42 7.02 -6.90
C SER A 107 7.48 7.18 -7.98
N ALA A 108 8.77 7.01 -7.65
CA ALA A 108 9.85 6.98 -8.63
C ALA A 108 9.64 5.84 -9.64
N ARG A 109 9.92 6.11 -10.92
CA ARG A 109 9.68 5.21 -12.05
C ARG A 109 11.00 4.64 -12.55
N GLY A 110 10.97 3.40 -13.04
CA GLY A 110 12.15 2.72 -13.58
C GLY A 110 12.02 1.20 -13.52
N TRP A 111 12.93 0.50 -14.19
CA TRP A 111 12.92 -0.96 -14.29
C TRP A 111 13.07 -1.67 -12.93
N ASN A 112 13.74 -1.04 -11.96
CA ASN A 112 13.94 -1.55 -10.60
C ASN A 112 13.05 -0.86 -9.56
N LYS A 113 12.04 -0.10 -9.99
CA LYS A 113 11.12 0.62 -9.11
C LYS A 113 9.76 -0.05 -9.08
N ILE A 114 9.08 0.11 -7.95
CA ILE A 114 7.78 -0.51 -7.70
C ILE A 114 6.69 0.18 -8.52
N ALA A 115 6.68 1.52 -8.59
CA ALA A 115 5.66 2.24 -9.34
C ALA A 115 5.66 1.90 -10.83
N HIS A 116 4.51 1.48 -11.33
CA HIS A 116 4.30 1.01 -12.71
C HIS A 116 3.02 1.57 -13.34
N ASP A 117 2.89 1.43 -14.66
CA ASP A 117 1.70 1.82 -15.40
C ASP A 117 0.51 0.90 -15.13
N ALA A 118 -0.69 1.28 -15.56
CA ALA A 118 -1.90 0.47 -15.38
C ALA A 118 -2.29 0.19 -13.91
N SER A 119 -1.87 1.06 -12.98
CA SER A 119 -2.39 1.06 -11.60
C SER A 119 -3.91 1.23 -11.58
N LEU A 120 -4.59 0.65 -10.58
CA LEU A 120 -6.04 0.67 -10.44
C LEU A 120 -6.61 2.09 -10.34
N VAL A 121 -5.97 2.96 -9.56
CA VAL A 121 -6.48 4.30 -9.26
C VAL A 121 -5.45 5.42 -9.46
N HIS A 122 -4.31 5.13 -10.07
CA HIS A 122 -3.32 6.16 -10.42
C HIS A 122 -3.13 6.25 -11.94
N PRO A 123 -2.89 7.46 -12.49
CA PRO A 123 -2.68 7.65 -13.92
C PRO A 123 -1.40 6.95 -14.40
N SER A 124 -1.41 6.55 -15.67
CA SER A 124 -0.24 6.00 -16.35
C SER A 124 0.66 7.13 -16.90
N GLY A 125 1.93 6.85 -17.11
CA GLY A 125 2.92 7.75 -17.71
C GLY A 125 3.50 8.81 -16.78
N VAL A 126 2.94 9.00 -15.58
CA VAL A 126 3.38 10.05 -14.63
C VAL A 126 3.48 9.51 -13.20
N PRO A 127 4.41 10.02 -12.37
CA PRO A 127 4.37 9.78 -10.94
C PRO A 127 3.06 10.31 -10.34
N SER A 128 2.45 9.53 -9.44
CA SER A 128 1.25 9.94 -8.71
C SER A 128 1.38 9.62 -7.23
N HIS A 129 0.74 10.45 -6.41
CA HIS A 129 0.75 10.40 -4.95
C HIS A 129 -0.66 10.44 -4.35
N ALA A 130 -1.70 10.50 -5.21
CA ALA A 130 -3.10 10.59 -4.83
C ALA A 130 -3.95 9.85 -5.88
N PRO A 131 -5.10 9.29 -5.48
CA PRO A 131 -5.98 8.61 -6.40
C PRO A 131 -6.58 9.58 -7.43
N ASP A 132 -6.69 9.13 -8.68
CA ASP A 132 -7.38 9.84 -9.74
C ASP A 132 -8.90 9.68 -9.57
N PRO A 133 -9.67 10.78 -9.45
CA PRO A 133 -11.11 10.71 -9.22
C PRO A 133 -11.89 9.94 -10.30
N ALA A 134 -11.47 10.01 -11.57
CA ALA A 134 -12.13 9.29 -12.66
C ALA A 134 -11.87 7.78 -12.55
N LEU A 135 -10.64 7.38 -12.20
CA LEU A 135 -10.32 5.97 -12.00
C LEU A 135 -11.01 5.38 -10.76
N VAL A 136 -11.13 6.16 -9.68
CA VAL A 136 -11.92 5.74 -8.50
C VAL A 136 -13.40 5.60 -8.88
N SER A 137 -13.96 6.55 -9.63
CA SER A 137 -15.33 6.47 -10.13
C SER A 137 -15.56 5.22 -10.99
N ASP A 138 -14.62 4.91 -11.89
CA ASP A 138 -14.68 3.71 -12.73
C ASP A 138 -14.62 2.42 -11.89
N LEU A 139 -13.79 2.39 -10.85
CA LEU A 139 -13.69 1.27 -9.90
C LEU A 139 -15.01 1.04 -9.16
N LEU A 140 -15.61 2.11 -8.63
CA LEU A 140 -16.91 2.07 -7.93
C LEU A 140 -18.04 1.65 -8.87
N ALA A 141 -18.06 2.18 -10.09
CA ALA A 141 -19.06 1.80 -11.09
C ALA A 141 -18.93 0.32 -11.50
N SER A 142 -17.71 -0.22 -11.53
CA SER A 142 -17.49 -1.65 -11.77
C SER A 142 -17.99 -2.52 -10.61
N ALA A 143 -17.85 -2.08 -9.36
CA ALA A 143 -18.36 -2.79 -8.19
C ALA A 143 -19.89 -2.85 -8.16
N HIS A 144 -20.57 -1.76 -8.55
CA HIS A 144 -22.03 -1.70 -8.63
C HIS A 144 -22.64 -2.67 -9.66
N ARG A 145 -21.93 -2.94 -10.75
CA ARG A 145 -22.41 -3.80 -11.84
C ARG A 145 -22.18 -5.28 -11.60
N ALA A 146 -21.37 -5.63 -10.59
CA ALA A 146 -21.02 -7.02 -10.30
C ALA A 146 -22.03 -7.62 -9.31
N GLU A 147 -22.45 -8.86 -9.58
CA GLU A 147 -23.22 -9.69 -8.64
C GLU A 147 -22.28 -10.73 -8.01
N PRO A 148 -22.30 -10.92 -6.68
CA PRO A 148 -23.05 -10.15 -5.67
C PRO A 148 -22.50 -8.72 -5.53
N HIS A 149 -23.35 -7.79 -5.06
CA HIS A 149 -23.03 -6.37 -4.93
C HIS A 149 -21.67 -6.13 -4.25
N GLY A 150 -20.70 -5.60 -5.01
CA GLY A 150 -19.33 -5.36 -4.56
C GLY A 150 -18.28 -5.80 -5.58
N LEU A 151 -17.02 -5.46 -5.33
CA LEU A 151 -15.92 -5.81 -6.23
C LEU A 151 -15.37 -7.20 -5.91
N THR A 152 -15.74 -8.17 -6.73
CA THR A 152 -15.19 -9.54 -6.70
C THR A 152 -13.76 -9.58 -7.26
N LEU A 153 -13.04 -10.69 -7.04
CA LEU A 153 -11.70 -10.88 -7.59
C LEU A 153 -11.72 -10.90 -9.13
N ASP A 154 -12.74 -11.50 -9.73
CA ASP A 154 -12.92 -11.57 -11.19
C ASP A 154 -13.15 -10.18 -11.79
N ALA A 155 -14.01 -9.38 -11.15
CA ALA A 155 -14.24 -8.01 -11.57
C ALA A 155 -12.96 -7.16 -11.44
N LEU A 156 -12.19 -7.33 -10.36
CA LEU A 156 -10.90 -6.66 -10.17
C LEU A 156 -9.88 -7.08 -11.25
N ALA A 157 -9.80 -8.36 -11.58
CA ALA A 157 -8.94 -8.86 -12.65
C ALA A 157 -9.34 -8.30 -14.03
N ALA A 158 -10.63 -8.17 -14.31
CA ALA A 158 -11.12 -7.55 -15.54
C ALA A 158 -10.80 -6.04 -15.62
N ILE A 159 -10.80 -5.33 -14.48
CA ILE A 159 -10.33 -3.94 -14.40
C ILE A 159 -8.84 -3.88 -14.69
N HIS A 160 -8.04 -4.71 -14.03
CA HIS A 160 -6.60 -4.80 -14.24
C HIS A 160 -6.24 -5.05 -15.72
N ALA A 161 -6.85 -6.06 -16.35
CA ALA A 161 -6.67 -6.35 -17.78
C ALA A 161 -7.03 -5.17 -18.68
N ARG A 162 -8.11 -4.44 -18.37
CA ARG A 162 -8.51 -3.25 -19.13
C ARG A 162 -7.50 -2.12 -18.97
N ARG A 163 -6.95 -1.91 -17.77
CA ARG A 163 -5.92 -0.90 -17.52
C ARG A 163 -4.64 -1.22 -18.30
N GLU A 164 -4.23 -2.49 -18.34
CA GLU A 164 -3.06 -2.92 -19.12
C GLU A 164 -3.25 -2.81 -20.63
N ARG A 165 -4.45 -3.07 -21.17
CA ARG A 165 -4.73 -2.80 -22.59
C ARG A 165 -4.68 -1.31 -22.95
N GLY A 166 -4.83 -0.43 -21.95
CA GLY A 166 -4.88 1.02 -22.13
C GLY A 166 -3.52 1.72 -22.09
N ILE A 167 -2.43 0.99 -21.83
CA ILE A 167 -1.08 1.60 -21.73
C ILE A 167 -0.31 1.47 -23.05
N ALA A 168 0.55 2.44 -23.32
CA ALA A 168 1.26 2.55 -24.60
C ALA A 168 2.30 1.44 -24.81
N GLN A 169 2.87 0.92 -23.72
CA GLN A 169 3.85 -0.16 -23.73
C GLN A 169 3.42 -1.23 -22.72
N PRO A 170 3.54 -2.53 -23.04
CA PRO A 170 3.19 -3.58 -22.11
C PRO A 170 4.07 -3.50 -20.84
N LEU A 171 3.52 -3.95 -19.71
CA LEU A 171 4.31 -4.07 -18.49
C LEU A 171 5.44 -5.09 -18.69
N SER A 172 6.58 -4.82 -18.04
CA SER A 172 7.62 -5.84 -17.89
C SER A 172 7.09 -6.98 -17.01
N SER A 173 7.65 -8.18 -17.13
CA SER A 173 7.26 -9.31 -16.26
C SER A 173 7.44 -9.03 -14.76
N PHE A 174 8.34 -8.09 -14.41
CA PHE A 174 8.51 -7.64 -13.03
C PHE A 174 7.33 -6.75 -12.58
N HIS A 175 6.93 -5.78 -13.42
CA HIS A 175 5.81 -4.89 -13.11
C HIS A 175 4.46 -5.58 -13.19
N GLU A 176 4.30 -6.56 -14.08
CA GLU A 176 3.11 -7.40 -14.16
C GLU A 176 2.91 -8.19 -12.85
N GLN A 177 3.98 -8.80 -12.30
CA GLN A 177 3.93 -9.47 -11.00
C GLN A 177 3.56 -8.52 -9.85
N ILE A 178 4.07 -7.28 -9.87
CA ILE A 178 3.71 -6.26 -8.88
C ILE A 178 2.22 -5.93 -9.01
N ALA A 179 1.74 -5.64 -10.22
CA ALA A 179 0.36 -5.23 -10.47
C ALA A 179 -0.66 -6.31 -10.05
N GLN A 180 -0.36 -7.57 -10.34
CA GLN A 180 -1.14 -8.73 -9.90
C GLN A 180 -1.10 -8.90 -8.39
N GLY A 181 0.09 -8.75 -7.78
CA GLY A 181 0.29 -8.81 -6.35
C GLY A 181 -0.47 -7.72 -5.59
N GLU A 182 -0.47 -6.48 -6.09
CA GLU A 182 -1.21 -5.35 -5.54
C GLU A 182 -2.73 -5.59 -5.61
N SER A 183 -3.23 -6.06 -6.75
CA SER A 183 -4.64 -6.40 -6.94
C SER A 183 -5.08 -7.51 -5.97
N ALA A 184 -4.31 -8.59 -5.91
CA ALA A 184 -4.57 -9.70 -4.99
C ALA A 184 -4.55 -9.27 -3.52
N LEU A 185 -3.55 -8.47 -3.13
CA LEU A 185 -3.40 -8.03 -1.75
C LEU A 185 -4.51 -7.05 -1.35
N ALA A 186 -4.88 -6.10 -2.23
CA ALA A 186 -6.00 -5.21 -1.99
C ALA A 186 -7.30 -6.01 -1.77
N TRP A 187 -7.58 -7.00 -2.61
CA TRP A 187 -8.74 -7.86 -2.44
C TRP A 187 -8.70 -8.67 -1.15
N LEU A 188 -7.59 -9.36 -0.85
CA LEU A 188 -7.45 -10.15 0.38
C LEU A 188 -7.59 -9.33 1.66
N VAL A 189 -7.15 -8.07 1.64
CA VAL A 189 -7.19 -7.17 2.80
C VAL A 189 -8.57 -6.53 3.00
N LEU A 190 -9.32 -6.30 1.93
CA LEU A 190 -10.52 -5.45 1.97
C LEU A 190 -11.83 -6.20 1.77
N GLN A 191 -11.80 -7.41 1.20
CA GLN A 191 -13.01 -8.17 0.91
C GLN A 191 -13.71 -8.66 2.18
N ASN A 192 -15.03 -8.76 2.13
CA ASN A 192 -15.82 -9.42 3.16
C ASN A 192 -15.84 -10.94 2.91
N PRO A 193 -15.28 -11.77 3.82
CA PRO A 193 -15.21 -13.23 3.63
C PRO A 193 -16.55 -13.92 3.42
N SER A 194 -17.64 -13.34 3.91
CA SER A 194 -18.99 -13.90 3.73
C SER A 194 -19.57 -13.66 2.34
N THR A 195 -19.11 -12.62 1.63
CA THR A 195 -19.61 -12.28 0.29
C THR A 195 -18.58 -12.53 -0.81
N GLY A 196 -17.29 -12.60 -0.48
CA GLY A 196 -16.21 -12.71 -1.46
C GLY A 196 -16.00 -11.44 -2.29
N ALA A 197 -16.47 -10.29 -1.79
CA ALA A 197 -16.43 -9.01 -2.51
C ALA A 197 -16.04 -7.86 -1.57
N ILE A 198 -15.44 -6.81 -2.14
CA ILE A 198 -15.19 -5.54 -1.45
C ILE A 198 -16.42 -4.66 -1.64
N ASP A 199 -17.07 -4.24 -0.55
CA ASP A 199 -18.24 -3.36 -0.65
C ASP A 199 -17.84 -1.94 -1.08
N GLU A 200 -18.82 -1.22 -1.63
CA GLU A 200 -18.63 0.11 -2.18
C GLU A 200 -18.11 1.13 -1.16
N ASP A 201 -18.58 1.11 0.10
CA ASP A 201 -18.10 2.03 1.13
C ASP A 201 -16.61 1.78 1.45
N THR A 202 -16.20 0.51 1.52
CA THR A 202 -14.78 0.15 1.65
C THR A 202 -13.95 0.66 0.47
N LEU A 203 -14.43 0.47 -0.77
CA LEU A 203 -13.71 0.96 -1.96
C LEU A 203 -13.59 2.49 -1.95
N ARG A 204 -14.68 3.20 -1.70
CA ARG A 204 -14.74 4.66 -1.69
C ARG A 204 -13.79 5.25 -0.65
N ARG A 205 -13.83 4.72 0.58
CA ARG A 205 -12.98 5.21 1.67
C ARG A 205 -11.51 4.82 1.49
N TRP A 206 -11.22 3.58 1.13
CA TRP A 206 -9.84 3.10 1.10
C TRP A 206 -9.08 3.52 -0.16
N PHE A 207 -9.70 3.40 -1.35
CA PHE A 207 -9.07 3.81 -2.60
C PHE A 207 -9.28 5.31 -2.90
N GLY A 208 -10.43 5.88 -2.54
CA GLY A 208 -10.76 7.28 -2.86
C GLY A 208 -10.31 8.28 -1.80
N GLU A 209 -10.62 8.01 -0.53
CA GLU A 209 -10.29 8.92 0.59
C GLU A 209 -8.97 8.57 1.29
N GLU A 210 -8.37 7.42 0.96
CA GLU A 210 -7.22 6.85 1.67
C GLU A 210 -7.45 6.85 3.18
N ARG A 211 -8.59 6.26 3.56
CA ARG A 211 -9.15 6.21 4.91
C ARG A 211 -9.59 4.79 5.24
N LEU A 212 -9.34 4.35 6.47
CA LEU A 212 -9.87 3.07 6.94
C LEU A 212 -11.41 3.14 7.04
N PRO A 213 -12.15 2.15 6.50
CA PRO A 213 -13.60 2.13 6.62
C PRO A 213 -14.06 1.96 8.08
N GLU A 214 -15.29 2.37 8.36
CA GLU A 214 -15.86 2.22 9.70
C GLU A 214 -15.95 0.74 10.10
N GLY A 215 -15.63 0.45 11.35
CA GLY A 215 -15.56 -0.94 11.82
C GLY A 215 -14.27 -1.68 11.42
N TRP A 216 -13.24 -0.98 10.94
CA TRP A 216 -11.96 -1.60 10.52
C TRP A 216 -11.42 -2.60 11.54
N TRP A 217 -11.33 -2.22 12.81
CA TRP A 217 -10.72 -3.05 13.85
C TRP A 217 -11.66 -4.14 14.37
N GLU A 218 -12.97 -3.92 14.24
CA GLU A 218 -14.01 -4.78 14.81
C GLU A 218 -14.47 -5.87 13.84
N SER A 219 -14.64 -5.56 12.56
CA SER A 219 -15.29 -6.46 11.61
C SER A 219 -14.78 -6.42 10.17
N ARG A 220 -14.08 -5.37 9.74
CA ARG A 220 -13.69 -5.24 8.31
C ARG A 220 -12.27 -5.71 7.99
N ARG A 221 -11.31 -5.61 8.92
CA ARG A 221 -9.96 -6.09 8.66
C ARG A 221 -9.92 -7.63 8.61
N PRO A 222 -8.91 -8.25 7.95
CA PRO A 222 -8.74 -9.69 8.00
C PRO A 222 -8.57 -10.20 9.43
N VAL A 223 -9.36 -11.21 9.82
CA VAL A 223 -9.25 -11.85 11.15
C VAL A 223 -8.07 -12.83 11.17
N VAL A 224 -7.89 -13.58 10.08
CA VAL A 224 -6.74 -14.46 9.87
C VAL A 224 -5.65 -13.68 9.13
N PRO A 225 -4.36 -13.82 9.54
CA PRO A 225 -3.30 -13.09 8.87
C PRO A 225 -3.18 -13.39 7.38
N VAL A 226 -3.07 -12.35 6.55
CA VAL A 226 -2.85 -12.52 5.11
C VAL A 226 -1.44 -13.04 4.87
N GLY A 227 -1.36 -14.27 4.38
CA GLY A 227 -0.13 -15.04 4.20
C GLY A 227 0.56 -14.79 2.86
N LEU A 228 1.88 -15.00 2.80
CA LEU A 228 2.65 -14.91 1.55
C LEU A 228 2.16 -15.92 0.50
N THR A 229 1.95 -17.18 0.88
CA THR A 229 1.48 -18.23 -0.04
C THR A 229 0.08 -17.95 -0.57
N LEU A 230 -0.83 -17.49 0.29
CA LEU A 230 -2.19 -17.11 -0.11
C LEU A 230 -2.13 -15.94 -1.10
N SER A 231 -1.39 -14.89 -0.77
CA SER A 231 -1.21 -13.72 -1.64
C SER A 231 -0.66 -14.10 -3.00
N ARG A 232 0.33 -14.99 -3.06
CA ARG A 232 0.89 -15.49 -4.32
C ARG A 232 -0.15 -16.25 -5.15
N ARG A 233 -0.88 -17.19 -4.55
CA ARG A 233 -1.92 -17.96 -5.27
C ARG A 233 -3.04 -17.06 -5.80
N THR A 234 -3.44 -16.07 -5.02
CA THR A 234 -4.44 -15.09 -5.45
C THR A 234 -3.91 -14.20 -6.58
N ALA A 235 -2.64 -13.80 -6.56
CA ALA A 235 -2.02 -13.06 -7.68
C ALA A 235 -1.98 -13.91 -8.96
N GLU A 236 -1.61 -15.19 -8.87
CA GLU A 236 -1.68 -16.14 -10.00
C GLU A 236 -3.12 -16.33 -10.51
N GLN A 237 -4.13 -16.23 -9.64
CA GLN A 237 -5.53 -16.25 -10.04
C GLN A 237 -5.94 -14.96 -10.76
N VAL A 238 -5.50 -13.78 -10.28
CA VAL A 238 -5.72 -12.51 -10.99
C VAL A 238 -5.13 -12.57 -12.40
N GLN A 239 -3.90 -13.09 -12.54
CA GLN A 239 -3.27 -13.28 -13.85
C GLN A 239 -4.12 -14.16 -14.78
N ARG A 240 -4.58 -15.33 -14.28
CA ARG A 240 -5.42 -16.25 -15.07
C ARG A 240 -6.78 -15.69 -15.45
N LEU A 241 -7.32 -14.75 -14.69
CA LEU A 241 -8.62 -14.12 -14.97
C LEU A 241 -8.49 -12.89 -15.87
N ALA A 242 -7.30 -12.30 -15.94
CA ALA A 242 -7.00 -11.14 -16.77
C ALA A 242 -6.77 -11.50 -18.26
N HIS A 243 -6.46 -12.77 -18.54
CA HIS A 243 -6.13 -13.30 -19.87
C HIS A 243 -7.02 -14.50 -20.24
#